data_AF-A0A8D8FAL3-F1
#
_entry.id   AF-A0A8D8FAL3-F1
#
_cell.length_a   1.000
_cell.length_b   1.000
_cell.length_c   1.000
_cell.angle_alpha   90.00
_cell.angle_beta   90.00
_cell.angle_gamma   90.00
#
_symmetry.space_group_name_H-M   'P 1'
#
loop_
_entity.id
_entity.type
_entity.pdbx_description
1 polymer ?
#
loop_
_entity_poly.entity_id
_entity_poly.type
_entity_poly.pdbx_seq_one_letter_code
_entity_poly.pdbx_strand_id
1 'polypeptide(L)'
;PDIILADLKTYSPAEKFSPFIVGGDPTTIDAFPYQLSLRYAGNHICGASIISNKWALSAAHCLDEGFSPAWITLRGGSPHRIEGGYVFHVVEYIIHEKYEKETFNYDVTVLRISENFLIDFLAPIKLVDNTITTGCPDQLA
;
A
#
# COMPACT_ATOMS: atom_id res chain seq x y z
N PRO A 1 -14.93 -66.43 0.13
CA PRO A 1 -13.52 -66.12 -0.18
C PRO A 1 -13.38 -64.61 -0.41
N ASP A 2 -12.97 -63.94 0.67
CA ASP A 2 -12.69 -62.52 0.74
C ASP A 2 -11.56 -62.13 -0.20
N ILE A 3 -11.86 -61.27 -1.19
CA ILE A 3 -10.83 -60.55 -1.92
C ILE A 3 -10.67 -59.20 -1.24
N ILE A 4 -9.55 -59.10 -0.55
CA ILE A 4 -9.09 -58.00 0.28
C ILE A 4 -9.03 -56.70 -0.53
N LEU A 5 -9.70 -55.68 0.00
CA LEU A 5 -9.50 -54.27 -0.28
C LEU A 5 -8.05 -53.88 0.09
N ALA A 6 -7.11 -54.01 -0.84
CA ALA A 6 -5.76 -53.51 -0.66
C ALA A 6 -5.14 -53.12 -2.00
N ASP A 7 -5.71 -52.10 -2.67
CA ASP A 7 -4.93 -51.29 -3.64
C ASP A 7 -5.61 -49.98 -4.08
N LEU A 8 -6.43 -49.38 -3.21
CA LEU A 8 -6.65 -47.93 -3.28
C LEU A 8 -5.56 -47.27 -2.43
N LYS A 9 -4.34 -47.21 -2.97
CA LYS A 9 -3.36 -46.23 -2.53
C LYS A 9 -3.95 -44.85 -2.84
N THR A 10 -4.69 -44.36 -1.86
CA THR A 10 -5.06 -42.99 -1.57
C THR A 10 -4.35 -41.98 -2.47
N TYR A 11 -5.05 -41.56 -3.54
CA TYR A 11 -4.82 -40.25 -4.11
C TYR A 11 -5.05 -39.25 -2.98
N SER A 12 -3.97 -38.65 -2.47
CA SER A 12 -3.98 -37.69 -1.37
C SER A 12 -4.45 -36.33 -1.90
N PRO A 13 -5.71 -35.91 -1.66
CA PRO A 13 -6.19 -34.61 -2.10
C PRO A 13 -5.91 -33.64 -0.96
N ALA A 14 -4.65 -33.19 -0.87
CA ALA A 14 -4.24 -31.98 -0.15
C ALA A 14 -2.73 -31.78 -0.34
N GLU A 15 -2.29 -31.39 -1.53
CA GLU A 15 -1.16 -30.46 -1.54
C GLU A 15 -1.61 -29.24 -0.74
N LYS A 16 -1.07 -29.10 0.47
CA LYS A 16 -1.28 -27.93 1.30
C LYS A 16 -0.82 -26.73 0.50
N PHE A 17 -1.74 -25.99 -0.07
CA PHE A 17 -1.51 -24.58 -0.39
C PHE A 17 -1.06 -23.94 0.91
N SER A 18 0.23 -23.65 1.00
CA SER A 18 0.69 -22.87 2.13
C SER A 18 0.47 -21.40 1.76
N PRO A 19 -0.33 -20.64 2.52
CA PRO A 19 -0.49 -19.21 2.34
C PRO A 19 0.77 -18.50 2.86
N PHE A 20 1.95 -18.86 2.34
CA PHE A 20 3.20 -18.22 2.67
C PHE A 20 3.41 -17.02 1.77
N ILE A 21 3.87 -15.93 2.38
CA ILE A 21 4.53 -14.85 1.67
C ILE A 21 5.76 -15.44 0.98
N VAL A 22 5.84 -15.34 -0.35
CA VAL A 22 7.01 -15.81 -1.10
C VAL A 22 8.05 -14.70 -1.11
N GLY A 23 9.14 -14.89 -0.35
CA GLY A 23 10.30 -13.98 -0.38
C GLY A 23 10.12 -12.64 0.36
N GLY A 24 9.15 -12.52 1.27
CA GLY A 24 9.00 -11.34 2.11
C GLY A 24 9.66 -11.52 3.47
N ASP A 25 10.42 -10.52 3.89
CA ASP A 25 11.05 -10.46 5.20
C ASP A 25 10.42 -9.35 6.07
N PRO A 26 10.40 -9.51 7.40
CA PRO A 26 10.05 -8.41 8.30
C PRO A 26 10.92 -7.18 8.03
N THR A 27 10.30 -6.02 7.90
CA THR A 27 11.00 -4.75 7.72
C THR A 27 10.81 -3.82 8.91
N THR A 28 11.75 -2.89 9.09
CA THR A 28 11.55 -1.72 9.94
C THR A 28 10.94 -0.59 9.11
N ILE A 29 10.32 0.38 9.79
CA ILE A 29 9.79 1.57 9.12
C ILE A 29 10.91 2.53 8.67
N ASP A 30 12.08 2.48 9.32
CA ASP A 30 13.24 3.30 8.96
C ASP A 30 13.77 2.96 7.56
N ALA A 31 13.56 1.72 7.08
CA ALA A 31 13.91 1.33 5.72
C ALA A 31 12.98 1.91 4.66
N PHE A 32 11.74 2.26 5.04
CA PHE A 32 10.70 2.78 4.15
C PHE A 32 10.03 4.02 4.78
N PRO A 33 10.78 5.11 5.01
CA PRO A 33 10.32 6.25 5.80
C PRO A 33 9.17 7.04 5.14
N TYR A 34 8.91 6.78 3.85
CA TYR A 34 7.81 7.36 3.08
C TYR A 34 6.51 6.56 3.18
N GLN A 35 6.53 5.34 3.72
CA GLN A 35 5.37 4.46 3.73
C GLN A 35 4.27 4.99 4.66
N LEU A 36 3.06 5.08 4.14
CA LEU A 36 1.87 5.50 4.88
C LEU A 36 0.76 4.46 4.79
N SER A 37 -0.01 4.38 5.87
CA SER A 37 -1.30 3.70 5.96
C SER A 37 -2.39 4.75 5.78
N LEU A 38 -3.12 4.69 4.66
CA LEU A 38 -4.31 5.49 4.40
C LEU A 38 -5.51 4.88 5.13
N ARG A 39 -6.21 5.71 5.91
CA ARG A 39 -7.27 5.25 6.81
C ARG A 39 -8.54 6.07 6.65
N TYR A 40 -9.69 5.38 6.69
CA TYR A 40 -11.02 5.97 6.78
C TYR A 40 -11.67 5.59 8.11
N ALA A 41 -12.17 6.57 8.86
CA ALA A 41 -12.79 6.37 10.17
C ALA A 41 -11.92 5.49 11.11
N GLY A 42 -10.61 5.71 11.08
CA GLY A 42 -9.64 4.97 11.89
C GLY A 42 -9.26 3.59 11.34
N ASN A 43 -9.88 3.08 10.29
CA ASN A 43 -9.56 1.77 9.70
C ASN A 43 -8.63 1.93 8.50
N HIS A 44 -7.61 1.08 8.38
CA HIS A 44 -6.75 1.03 7.20
C HIS A 44 -7.55 0.59 5.98
N ILE A 45 -7.44 1.34 4.88
CA ILE A 45 -8.09 1.05 3.60
C ILE A 45 -7.07 0.83 2.48
N CYS A 46 -5.95 1.54 2.48
CA CYS A 46 -4.95 1.50 1.41
C CYS A 46 -3.55 1.92 1.91
N GLY A 47 -2.56 1.78 1.04
CA GLY A 47 -1.25 2.43 1.21
C GLY A 47 -1.23 3.86 0.65
N ALA A 48 -0.25 4.64 1.08
CA ALA A 48 0.13 5.91 0.47
C ALA A 48 1.64 6.15 0.65
N SER A 49 2.19 7.15 -0.03
CA SER A 49 3.60 7.52 0.05
C SER A 49 3.78 9.02 0.29
N ILE A 50 4.68 9.40 1.20
CA ILE A 50 5.08 10.80 1.37
C ILE A 50 5.82 11.26 0.11
N ILE A 51 5.36 12.34 -0.53
CA ILE A 51 6.01 12.92 -1.72
C ILE A 51 6.54 14.34 -1.47
N SER A 52 6.11 15.00 -0.40
CA SER A 52 6.68 16.25 0.09
C SER A 52 6.38 16.45 1.57
N ASN A 53 6.75 17.59 2.15
CA ASN A 53 6.48 17.90 3.56
C ASN A 53 4.98 17.93 3.91
N LYS A 54 4.09 18.16 2.96
CA LYS A 54 2.63 18.26 3.19
C LYS A 54 1.77 17.39 2.28
N TRP A 55 2.37 16.72 1.30
CA TRP A 55 1.64 15.93 0.32
C TRP A 55 2.03 14.46 0.36
N ALA A 56 1.01 13.62 0.24
CA ALA A 56 1.12 12.20 0.02
C ALA A 56 0.47 11.81 -1.32
N LEU A 57 0.96 10.73 -1.92
CA LEU A 57 0.41 10.11 -3.12
C LEU A 57 -0.28 8.80 -2.76
N SER A 58 -1.43 8.52 -3.37
CA SER A 58 -2.15 7.24 -3.28
C SER A 58 -2.90 6.97 -4.60
N ALA A 59 -3.74 5.95 -4.61
CA ALA A 59 -4.62 5.60 -5.73
C ALA A 59 -5.98 6.30 -5.60
N ALA A 60 -6.57 6.70 -6.72
CA ALA A 60 -7.88 7.34 -6.75
C ALA A 60 -8.98 6.40 -6.26
N HIS A 61 -8.94 5.12 -6.64
CA HIS A 61 -9.95 4.13 -6.25
C HIS A 61 -10.09 3.97 -4.74
N CYS A 62 -9.06 4.32 -3.96
CA CYS A 62 -9.11 4.29 -2.50
C CYS A 62 -10.05 5.35 -1.90
N LEU A 63 -10.37 6.41 -2.65
CA LEU A 63 -11.15 7.57 -2.18
C LEU A 63 -12.29 7.97 -3.12
N ASP A 64 -12.56 7.15 -4.16
CA ASP A 64 -13.51 7.48 -5.23
C ASP A 64 -15.00 7.46 -4.82
N GLU A 65 -15.29 7.04 -3.59
CA GLU A 65 -16.63 7.05 -3.00
C GLU A 65 -17.02 8.42 -2.42
N GLY A 66 -16.15 9.44 -2.52
CA GLY A 66 -16.47 10.81 -2.10
C GLY A 66 -16.44 11.01 -0.58
N PHE A 67 -15.48 10.39 0.10
CA PHE A 67 -15.33 10.54 1.55
C PHE A 67 -15.03 11.98 1.95
N SER A 68 -15.59 12.44 3.07
CA SER A 68 -15.19 13.73 3.63
C SER A 68 -13.74 13.66 4.14
N PRO A 69 -12.86 14.63 3.81
CA PRO A 69 -11.47 14.65 4.28
C PRO A 69 -11.33 14.54 5.80
N ALA A 70 -12.31 15.03 6.57
CA ALA A 70 -12.31 14.97 8.02
C ALA A 70 -12.28 13.53 8.59
N TRP A 71 -12.67 12.53 7.80
CA TRP A 71 -12.63 11.12 8.18
C TRP A 71 -11.38 10.40 7.67
N ILE A 72 -10.52 11.10 6.92
CA ILE A 72 -9.34 10.54 6.30
C ILE A 72 -8.11 10.92 7.12
N THR A 73 -7.31 9.90 7.44
CA THR A 73 -6.04 10.09 8.14
C THR A 73 -4.94 9.27 7.47
N LEU A 74 -3.71 9.72 7.63
CA LEU A 74 -2.51 9.00 7.21
C LEU A 74 -1.72 8.59 8.45
N ARG A 75 -1.32 7.33 8.54
CA ARG A 75 -0.38 6.87 9.58
C ARG A 75 0.97 6.53 8.98
N GLY A 76 2.03 7.16 9.48
CA GLY A 76 3.43 6.84 9.14
C GLY A 76 4.24 6.51 10.38
N GLY A 77 5.48 6.05 10.21
CA GLY A 77 6.42 5.91 11.34
C GLY A 77 6.18 4.67 12.21
N SER A 78 5.47 3.66 11.68
CA SER A 78 5.30 2.37 12.34
C SER A 78 5.33 1.23 11.30
N PRO A 79 6.02 0.11 11.59
CA PRO A 79 5.88 -1.12 10.81
C PRO A 79 4.55 -1.84 11.09
N HIS A 80 3.80 -1.41 12.12
CA HIS A 80 2.53 -2.01 12.51
C HIS A 80 1.34 -1.21 11.97
N ARG A 81 0.44 -1.90 11.28
CA ARG A 81 -0.75 -1.29 10.64
C ARG A 81 -1.74 -0.66 11.64
N ILE A 82 -1.79 -1.18 12.87
CA ILE A 82 -2.83 -0.86 13.86
C ILE A 82 -2.33 0.11 14.93
N GLU A 83 -1.05 0.08 15.27
CA GLU A 83 -0.47 0.79 16.42
C GLU A 83 0.86 1.50 16.10
N GLY A 84 1.30 2.37 17.01
CA GLY A 84 2.54 3.14 16.88
C GLY A 84 2.52 4.22 15.80
N GLY A 85 3.63 4.94 15.66
CA GLY A 85 3.81 5.98 14.65
C GLY A 85 2.94 7.23 14.86
N TYR A 86 2.84 8.02 13.81
CA TYR A 86 2.20 9.33 13.79
C TYR A 86 0.94 9.31 12.95
N VAL A 87 -0.10 10.01 13.41
CA VAL A 87 -1.35 10.20 12.65
C VAL A 87 -1.39 11.63 12.15
N PHE A 88 -1.56 11.78 10.85
CA PHE A 88 -1.68 13.06 10.14
C PHE A 88 -3.11 13.22 9.61
N HIS A 89 -3.67 14.41 9.77
CA HIS A 89 -5.04 14.69 9.35
C HIS A 89 -5.05 15.24 7.93
N VAL A 90 -5.88 14.63 7.08
CA VAL A 90 -6.06 15.08 5.70
C VAL A 90 -7.03 16.25 5.69
N VAL A 91 -6.62 17.34 5.06
CA VAL A 91 -7.44 18.55 4.89
C VAL A 91 -8.01 18.68 3.49
N GLU A 92 -7.45 17.94 2.53
CA GLU A 92 -7.85 17.94 1.13
C GLU A 92 -7.27 16.70 0.44
N TYR A 93 -8.02 16.15 -0.52
CA TYR A 93 -7.45 15.23 -1.51
C TYR A 93 -7.97 15.60 -2.90
N ILE A 94 -7.15 15.35 -3.92
CA ILE A 94 -7.44 15.67 -5.31
C ILE A 94 -7.31 14.38 -6.11
N ILE A 95 -8.46 13.83 -6.51
CA ILE A 95 -8.52 12.73 -7.48
C ILE A 95 -8.20 13.29 -8.86
N HIS A 96 -7.39 12.58 -9.63
CA HIS A 96 -7.07 12.97 -11.00
C HIS A 96 -8.37 13.14 -11.83
N GLU A 97 -8.50 14.27 -12.53
CA GLU A 97 -9.74 14.67 -13.23
C GLU A 97 -10.20 13.68 -14.30
N LYS A 98 -9.28 12.86 -14.82
CA LYS A 98 -9.52 11.82 -15.83
C LYS A 98 -9.68 10.41 -15.25
N TYR A 99 -9.77 10.26 -13.93
CA TYR A 99 -9.94 8.95 -13.32
C TYR A 99 -11.23 8.29 -13.83
N GLU A 100 -11.11 7.04 -14.27
CA GLU A 100 -12.21 6.21 -14.77
C GLU A 100 -12.34 4.96 -13.89
N LYS A 101 -13.48 4.79 -13.21
CA LYS A 101 -13.69 3.74 -12.21
C LYS A 101 -13.71 2.33 -12.80
N GLU A 102 -14.19 2.20 -14.03
CA GLU A 102 -14.34 0.90 -14.71
C GLU A 102 -13.03 0.38 -15.27
N THR A 103 -12.13 1.28 -15.69
CA THR A 103 -10.86 0.94 -16.36
C THR A 103 -9.65 1.11 -15.46
N PHE A 104 -9.79 1.82 -14.34
CA PHE A 104 -8.68 2.30 -13.49
C PHE A 104 -7.69 3.21 -14.25
N ASN A 105 -8.09 3.78 -15.39
CA ASN A 105 -7.28 4.79 -16.05
C ASN A 105 -7.14 6.00 -15.12
N TYR A 106 -5.91 6.54 -15.04
CA TYR A 106 -5.57 7.67 -14.18
C TYR A 106 -5.90 7.45 -12.69
N ASP A 107 -5.70 6.22 -12.20
CA ASP A 107 -5.88 5.84 -10.80
C ASP A 107 -4.82 6.45 -9.87
N VAL A 108 -4.89 7.77 -9.67
CA VAL A 108 -3.96 8.53 -8.85
C VAL A 108 -4.68 9.65 -8.10
N THR A 109 -4.31 9.83 -6.84
CA THR A 109 -4.79 10.92 -5.98
C THR A 109 -3.66 11.48 -5.14
N VAL A 110 -3.71 12.78 -4.87
CA VAL A 110 -2.80 13.44 -3.92
C VAL A 110 -3.58 13.89 -2.69
N LEU A 111 -3.01 13.68 -1.51
CA LEU A 111 -3.61 14.07 -0.23
C LEU A 111 -2.74 15.13 0.42
N ARG A 112 -3.35 16.21 0.91
CA ARG A 112 -2.68 17.25 1.68
C ARG A 112 -3.03 17.12 3.16
N ILE A 113 -2.02 17.21 4.01
CA ILE A 113 -2.19 17.21 5.46
C ILE A 113 -2.13 18.62 6.07
N SER A 114 -2.71 18.80 7.26
CA SER A 114 -2.58 20.04 8.04
C SER A 114 -1.18 20.23 8.61
N GLU A 115 -0.59 19.15 9.11
CA GLU A 115 0.68 19.08 9.81
C GLU A 115 1.87 19.11 8.82
N ASN A 116 2.98 18.48 9.20
CA ASN A 116 4.18 18.32 8.40
C ASN A 116 4.69 16.89 8.56
N PHE A 117 4.96 16.20 7.45
CA PHE A 117 5.50 14.84 7.45
C PHE A 117 6.94 14.76 7.92
N LEU A 118 7.70 15.85 7.85
CA LEU A 118 9.13 15.89 8.19
C LEU A 118 9.31 15.97 9.72
N ILE A 119 8.96 14.88 10.39
CA ILE A 119 9.19 14.64 11.81
C ILE A 119 10.01 13.35 11.97
N ASP A 120 10.98 13.39 12.88
CA ASP A 120 11.94 12.31 13.11
C ASP A 120 12.61 11.80 11.82
N PHE A 121 12.40 10.53 11.48
CA PHE A 121 12.99 9.84 10.35
C PHE A 121 12.07 9.78 9.12
N LEU A 122 10.84 10.30 9.21
CA LEU A 122 9.91 10.32 8.08
C LEU A 122 10.44 11.24 6.98
N ALA A 123 10.42 10.73 5.75
CA ALA A 123 11.01 11.39 4.60
C ALA A 123 10.21 11.10 3.32
N PRO A 124 10.18 12.04 2.36
CA PRO A 124 9.54 11.81 1.08
C PRO A 124 10.33 10.83 0.21
N ILE A 125 9.64 10.05 -0.62
CA ILE A 125 10.25 9.33 -1.73
C ILE A 125 10.50 10.28 -2.90
N LYS A 126 11.62 10.09 -3.61
CA LYS A 126 11.94 10.87 -4.81
C LYS A 126 11.02 10.44 -5.95
N LEU A 127 10.33 11.41 -6.56
CA LEU A 127 9.61 11.19 -7.80
C LEU A 127 10.59 11.04 -8.97
N VAL A 128 10.27 10.12 -9.89
CA VAL A 128 11.02 9.96 -11.13
C VAL A 128 10.85 11.24 -11.95
N ASP A 129 11.95 11.73 -12.53
CA ASP A 129 11.89 12.88 -13.43
C ASP A 129 11.40 12.47 -14.82
N ASN A 130 11.26 13.45 -15.70
CA ASN A 130 10.71 13.23 -17.04
C ASN A 130 11.72 12.52 -17.97
N THR A 131 12.91 12.15 -17.47
CA THR A 131 13.91 11.41 -18.24
C THR A 131 13.64 9.93 -18.10
N ILE A 132 12.76 9.42 -18.98
CA ILE A 132 12.52 7.99 -19.07
C ILE A 132 13.76 7.33 -19.67
N THR A 133 14.64 6.80 -18.82
CA THR A 133 15.47 5.66 -19.22
C THR A 133 14.53 4.47 -19.30
N THR A 134 14.12 4.10 -20.51
CA THR A 134 13.44 2.84 -20.74
C THR A 134 14.42 1.70 -20.42
N GLY A 135 14.28 1.10 -19.24
CA GLY A 135 15.03 -0.08 -18.84
C GLY A 135 14.76 -0.41 -17.38
N CYS A 136 14.42 -1.67 -17.09
CA CYS A 136 14.48 -2.19 -15.73
C CYS A 136 15.96 -2.13 -15.28
N PRO A 137 16.29 -1.54 -14.11
CA PRO A 137 17.67 -1.52 -13.61
C PRO A 137 18.31 -2.90 -13.47
N ASP A 138 17.48 -3.95 -13.37
CA ASP A 138 17.90 -5.33 -13.10
C ASP A 138 18.31 -6.12 -14.36
N GLN A 139 18.41 -5.48 -15.53
CA GLN A 139 18.83 -6.12 -16.78
C GLN A 139 20.30 -5.84 -17.16
N LEU A 140 21.11 -5.28 -16.26
CA LEU A 140 22.56 -5.16 -16.43
C LEU A 140 23.30 -6.04 -15.43
N ALA A 141 23.35 -7.33 -15.74
CA ALA A 141 24.34 -8.29 -15.24
C ALA A 141 24.67 -9.29 -16.36
#